data_AF-A0A7D9LUW5-F1
#
_entry.id   AF-A0A7D9LUW5-F1
#
_cell.length_a   1.000
_cell.length_b   1.000
_cell.length_c   1.000
_cell.angle_alpha   90.00
_cell.angle_beta   90.00
_cell.angle_gamma   90.00
#
_symmetry.space_group_name_H-M   'P 1'
#
loop_
_entity.id
_entity.type
_entity.pdbx_description
1 polymer ?
#
loop_
_entity_poly.entity_id
_entity_poly.type
_entity_poly.pdbx_seq_one_letter_code
_entity_poly.pdbx_strand_id
1 'polypeptide(L)' 'GQICLDIFKDNWSPALTISKVLLSICSLLTDCNPDDPLVGSVATQYQNNRAEHDRIAKEWTQRYAT' A
#
# COMPACT_ATOMS: atom_id res chain seq x y z
N GLY A 1 8.42 -2.04 -7.29
CA GLY A 1 7.53 -1.09 -6.61
C GLY A 1 6.38 -0.67 -7.51
N GLN A 2 5.56 -1.62 -7.97
CA GLN A 2 4.27 -1.28 -8.56
C GLN A 2 3.27 -1.08 -7.43
N ILE A 3 2.48 -0.02 -7.50
CA ILE A 3 1.46 0.32 -6.50
C ILE A 3 0.10 -0.02 -7.11
N CYS A 4 -0.67 -0.91 -6.47
CA CYS A 4 -2.04 -1.17 -6.89
C CYS A 4 -2.93 -0.05 -6.36
N LEU A 5 -3.17 0.96 -7.19
CA LEU A 5 -4.10 2.05 -6.93
C LEU A 5 -5.09 2.04 -8.09
N ASP A 6 -6.37 1.93 -7.77
CA ASP A 6 -7.49 1.88 -8.69
C ASP A 6 -7.52 3.08 -9.65
N ILE A 7 -7.08 4.25 -9.17
CA ILE A 7 -6.92 5.46 -9.97
C ILE A 7 -5.87 5.33 -11.09
N PHE A 8 -4.94 4.38 -11.02
CA PHE A 8 -3.94 4.14 -12.07
C PHE A 8 -4.37 3.08 -13.10
N LYS A 9 -5.48 2.37 -12.85
CA LYS A 9 -6.05 1.40 -13.78
C LYS A 9 -7.35 1.92 -14.39
N ASP A 10 -8.46 1.71 -13.68
CA ASP A 10 -9.80 1.85 -14.23
C ASP A 10 -10.48 3.17 -13.81
N ASN A 11 -10.02 3.79 -12.72
CA ASN A 11 -10.58 5.04 -12.18
C ASN A 11 -9.73 6.29 -12.52
N TRP A 12 -8.86 6.21 -13.53
CA TRP A 12 -8.10 7.39 -13.96
C TRP A 12 -9.02 8.43 -14.60
N SER A 13 -8.90 9.68 -14.15
CA SER A 13 -9.63 10.82 -14.71
C SER A 13 -8.69 12.01 -14.94
N PRO A 14 -8.83 12.78 -16.04
CA PRO A 14 -8.07 14.01 -16.27
C PRO A 14 -8.23 15.06 -15.17
N ALA A 15 -9.26 14.95 -14.33
CA ALA A 15 -9.51 15.83 -13.18
C ALA A 15 -8.70 15.44 -11.91
N LEU A 16 -7.96 14.34 -11.95
CA LEU A 16 -7.06 13.94 -10.86
C LEU A 16 -5.77 14.75 -10.94
N THR A 17 -5.43 15.41 -9.84
CA THR A 17 -4.17 16.14 -9.69
C THR A 17 -3.13 15.24 -9.01
N ILE A 18 -1.85 15.54 -9.23
CA ILE A 18 -0.74 14.86 -8.53
C ILE A 18 -0.92 14.93 -7.00
N SER A 19 -1.48 16.01 -6.46
CA SER A 19 -1.80 16.12 -5.03
C SER A 19 -2.80 15.06 -4.57
N LYS A 20 -3.86 14.78 -5.34
CA LYS A 20 -4.82 13.71 -5.01
C LYS A 20 -4.16 12.33 -5.10
N VAL A 21 -3.30 12.11 -6.08
CA VAL A 21 -2.54 10.87 -6.24
C VAL A 21 -1.62 10.62 -5.03
N LEU A 22 -0.86 11.62 -4.60
CA LEU A 22 0.03 11.51 -3.43
C LEU A 22 -0.76 11.26 -2.15
N LEU A 23 -1.91 11.93 -1.97
CA LEU A 23 -2.80 11.69 -0.84
C LEU A 23 -3.34 10.25 -0.83
N SER A 24 -3.74 9.72 -1.99
CA SER A 24 -4.17 8.33 -2.11
C SER A 24 -3.05 7.34 -1.78
N ILE A 25 -1.80 7.63 -2.16
CA ILE A 25 -0.63 6.81 -1.78
C ILE A 25 -0.41 6.86 -0.27
N CYS A 26 -0.44 8.04 0.35
CA CYS A 26 -0.32 8.17 1.82
C CYS A 26 -1.43 7.41 2.56
N SER A 27 -2.65 7.47 2.04
CA SER A 27 -3.79 6.71 2.58
C SER A 27 -3.54 5.21 2.46
N LEU A 28 -3.08 4.72 1.30
CA LEU A 28 -2.81 3.30 1.09
C LEU A 28 -1.68 2.77 1.97
N LEU A 29 -0.66 3.59 2.24
CA LEU A 29 0.43 3.22 3.17
C LEU A 29 -0.05 3.13 4.62
N THR A 30 -1.11 3.85 4.97
CA THR A 30 -1.70 3.83 6.32
C THR A 30 -2.72 2.70 6.46
N ASP A 31 -3.57 2.54 5.45
CA ASP A 31 -4.66 1.57 5.38
C ASP A 31 -4.48 0.69 4.12
N CYS A 32 -3.67 -0.35 4.26
CA CYS A 32 -3.48 -1.34 3.20
C CYS A 32 -4.82 -2.03 2.87
N ASN A 33 -5.14 -2.21 1.58
CA ASN A 33 -6.30 -2.99 1.15
C ASN A 33 -5.95 -4.49 1.10
N PRO A 34 -6.47 -5.33 2.02
CA PRO A 34 -6.12 -6.74 2.05
C PRO A 34 -6.94 -7.60 1.06
N ASP A 35 -8.02 -7.05 0.47
CA ASP A 35 -8.91 -7.76 -0.47
C ASP A 35 -8.40 -7.72 -1.92
N ASP A 36 -7.54 -6.76 -2.25
CA ASP A 36 -6.81 -6.69 -3.54
C ASP A 36 -5.28 -6.65 -3.33
N PRO A 37 -4.66 -7.72 -2.83
CA PRO A 37 -3.25 -7.70 -2.49
C PRO A 37 -2.37 -7.98 -3.70
N LEU A 38 -1.42 -7.07 -3.96
CA LEU A 38 -0.38 -7.32 -4.97
C LEU A 38 0.56 -8.47 -4.53
N VAL A 39 0.71 -8.68 -3.22
CA VAL A 39 1.51 -9.75 -2.62
C VAL A 39 0.65 -10.53 -1.62
N GLY A 40 0.08 -11.64 -2.07
CA GLY A 40 -0.89 -12.42 -1.28
C GLY A 40 -0.34 -12.94 0.06
N SER A 41 0.96 -13.24 0.15
CA SER A 41 1.59 -13.67 1.42
C SER A 41 1.59 -12.57 2.48
N VAL A 42 1.86 -11.32 2.09
CA VAL A 42 1.87 -10.16 2.98
C VAL A 42 0.45 -9.83 3.45
N ALA A 43 -0.55 -9.95 2.58
CA ALA A 43 -1.94 -9.73 2.96
C ALA A 43 -2.49 -10.81 3.90
N THR A 44 -2.16 -12.08 3.63
CA THR A 44 -2.46 -13.18 4.55
C THR A 44 -1.82 -12.95 5.91
N GLN A 45 -0.58 -12.47 5.95
CA GLN A 45 0.12 -12.14 7.17
C GLN A 45 -0.51 -10.92 7.88
N TYR A 46 -0.92 -9.89 7.14
CA TYR A 46 -1.62 -8.72 7.69
C TYR A 46 -2.94 -9.11 8.36
N GLN A 47 -3.72 -10.00 7.73
CA GLN A 47 -5.00 -10.46 8.26
C GLN A 47 -4.83 -11.43 9.45
N ASN A 48 -3.88 -12.36 9.38
CA ASN A 48 -3.72 -13.42 10.39
C ASN A 48 -2.74 -13.06 11.53
N ASN A 49 -1.77 -12.19 11.29
CA ASN A 49 -0.74 -11.81 12.24
C ASN A 49 -0.21 -10.38 12.01
N ARG A 50 -1.07 -9.41 12.33
CA ARG A 50 -0.77 -7.97 12.19
C ARG A 50 0.50 -7.54 12.93
N ALA A 51 0.78 -8.10 14.10
CA ALA A 51 1.95 -7.75 14.90
C ALA A 51 3.27 -8.10 14.18
N GLU A 52 3.35 -9.30 13.59
CA GLU A 52 4.53 -9.71 12.83
C GLU A 52 4.64 -8.95 11.50
N HIS A 53 3.51 -8.68 10.83
CA HIS A 53 3.50 -7.80 9.65
C HIS A 53 4.13 -6.43 9.97
N ASP A 54 3.68 -5.77 11.04
CA ASP A 54 4.16 -4.44 11.42
C ASP A 54 5.62 -4.46 11.87
N ARG A 55 6.10 -5.56 12.46
CA ARG A 55 7.52 -5.76 12.79
C ARG A 55 8.38 -5.81 11.54
N ILE A 56 8.02 -6.63 10.56
CA ILE A 56 8.75 -6.76 9.30
C ILE A 56 8.70 -5.45 8.51
N ALA A 57 7.54 -4.79 8.47
CA ALA A 57 7.38 -3.50 7.79
C ALA A 57 8.38 -2.46 8.34
N LYS A 58 8.49 -2.33 9.67
CA LYS A 58 9.47 -1.43 10.32
C LYS A 58 10.92 -1.80 10.00
N GLU A 59 11.25 -3.09 10.04
CA GLU A 59 12.59 -3.59 9.72
C GLU A 59 12.99 -3.25 8.28
N TRP A 60 12.05 -3.40 7.33
CA TRP A 60 12.27 -3.06 5.93
C TRP A 60 12.39 -1.54 5.71
N THR A 61 11.58 -0.73 6.39
CA THR A 61 11.71 0.73 6.34
C THR A 61 13.09 1.17 6.81
N GLN A 62 13.58 0.63 7.92
CA GLN A 62 14.93 0.93 8.44
C GLN A 62 16.06 0.47 7.52
N ARG A 63 15.84 -0.56 6.71
CA ARG A 63 16.88 -1.14 5.85
C ARG A 63 16.99 -0.47 4.49
N TYR A 64 15.86 0.01 3.95
CA TYR A 64 15.76 0.43 2.55
C TYR A 64 15.21 1.86 2.34
N ALA A 65 14.69 2.50 3.38
CA ALA A 65 14.01 3.79 3.27
C ALA A 65 14.47 4.81 4.34
N THR A 66 15.69 4.64 4.85
CA THR A 66 16.41 5.60 5.70
C THR A 66 17.63 6.15 4.99
#